data_AF-A0A6M4H6I4-F1
#
_entry.id   AF-A0A6M4H6I4-F1
#
_cell.length_a   1.000
_cell.length_b   1.000
_cell.length_c   1.000
_cell.angle_alpha   90.00
_cell.angle_beta   90.00
_cell.angle_gamma   90.00
#
_symmetry.space_group_name_H-M   'P 1'
#
loop_
_entity.id
_entity.type
_entity.pdbx_description
1 polymer ?
#
loop_
_entity_poly.entity_id
_entity_poly.type
_entity_poly.pdbx_seq_one_letter_code
_entity_poly.pdbx_strand_id
1 'polypeptide(L)'
;MTAPSPQQLPNPLVLTWVVQLIGTMVIAVVVYFYVQKAGAPWTGLDAEWARYALIGGLLSIIPALLYLTTYRRVLDPYLADQKSEKPNPALRTAVASKLAIGGALAELPMAFGSAHLLMGGEMRWFLSGVLVSLALRTSFRPFIRKAR
;
A
#
# COMPACT_ATOMS: atom_id res chain seq x y z
N MET A 1 -28.18 29.20 9.31
CA MET A 1 -27.35 28.02 9.62
C MET A 1 -26.66 27.59 8.34
N THR A 2 -25.44 28.06 8.10
CA THR A 2 -24.64 27.68 6.92
C THR A 2 -23.99 26.32 7.19
N ALA A 3 -24.27 25.35 6.31
CA ALA A 3 -23.64 24.03 6.37
C ALA A 3 -22.10 24.18 6.32
N PRO A 4 -21.34 23.44 7.13
CA PRO A 4 -19.88 23.48 7.04
C PRO A 4 -19.45 22.97 5.67
N SER A 5 -18.72 23.82 4.94
CA SER A 5 -18.14 23.55 3.63
C SER A 5 -17.45 22.18 3.63
N PRO A 6 -17.58 21.36 2.58
CA PRO A 6 -16.84 20.10 2.49
C PRO A 6 -15.36 20.43 2.64
N GLN A 7 -14.72 19.84 3.66
CA GLN A 7 -13.30 19.95 3.91
C GLN A 7 -12.55 19.61 2.62
N GLN A 8 -12.09 20.62 1.88
CA GLN A 8 -11.17 20.46 0.78
C GLN A 8 -9.81 20.11 1.40
N LEU A 9 -9.64 18.82 1.71
CA LEU A 9 -8.34 18.25 1.99
C LEU A 9 -7.41 18.59 0.80
N PRO A 10 -6.15 19.00 1.05
CA PRO A 10 -5.19 19.29 0.01
C PRO A 10 -5.12 18.13 -0.98
N ASN A 11 -5.58 18.43 -2.19
CA ASN A 11 -5.67 17.58 -3.37
C ASN A 11 -4.42 16.68 -3.64
N PRO A 12 -3.16 17.10 -3.37
CA PRO A 12 -2.01 16.29 -3.83
C PRO A 12 -1.72 15.03 -3.02
N LEU A 13 -1.98 14.98 -1.70
CA LEU A 13 -1.71 13.75 -0.93
C LEU A 13 -2.71 12.64 -1.27
N VAL A 14 -3.98 13.02 -1.45
CA VAL A 14 -5.04 12.11 -1.90
C VAL A 14 -4.72 11.64 -3.32
N LEU A 15 -4.32 12.54 -4.22
CA LEU A 15 -3.91 12.18 -5.57
C LEU A 15 -2.74 11.20 -5.56
N THR A 16 -1.68 11.46 -4.79
CA THR A 16 -0.55 10.53 -4.66
C THR A 16 -1.00 9.16 -4.16
N TRP A 17 -1.86 9.12 -3.15
CA TRP A 17 -2.41 7.86 -2.62
C TRP A 17 -3.26 7.11 -3.67
N VAL A 18 -4.11 7.82 -4.43
CA VAL A 18 -4.93 7.22 -5.50
C VAL A 18 -4.06 6.70 -6.64
N VAL A 19 -3.10 7.50 -7.13
CA VAL A 19 -2.16 7.10 -8.20
C VAL A 19 -1.40 5.86 -7.79
N GLN A 20 -0.94 5.82 -6.54
CA GLN A 20 -0.27 4.67 -5.97
C GLN A 20 -1.16 3.41 -5.92
N LEU A 21 -2.41 3.54 -5.48
CA LEU A 21 -3.39 2.44 -5.45
C LEU A 21 -3.68 1.90 -6.86
N ILE A 22 -3.91 2.80 -7.82
CA ILE A 22 -4.12 2.44 -9.23
C ILE A 22 -2.86 1.73 -9.78
N GLY A 23 -1.67 2.25 -9.47
CA GLY A 23 -0.40 1.63 -9.85
C GLY A 23 -0.29 0.18 -9.35
N THR A 24 -0.59 -0.08 -8.08
CA THR A 24 -0.65 -1.44 -7.51
C THR A 24 -1.59 -2.34 -8.30
N MET A 25 -2.82 -1.87 -8.59
CA MET A 25 -3.81 -2.65 -9.33
C MET A 25 -3.34 -2.95 -10.76
N VAL A 26 -2.77 -1.96 -11.45
CA VAL A 26 -2.25 -2.14 -12.82
C VAL A 26 -1.11 -3.15 -12.83
N ILE A 27 -0.15 -3.05 -11.90
CA ILE A 27 0.95 -4.01 -11.79
C ILE A 27 0.42 -5.42 -11.55
N ALA A 28 -0.54 -5.59 -10.63
CA ALA A 28 -1.16 -6.89 -10.36
C ALA A 28 -1.80 -7.49 -11.63
N VAL A 29 -2.53 -6.68 -12.39
CA VAL A 29 -3.16 -7.10 -13.65
C VAL A 29 -2.11 -7.48 -14.70
N VAL A 30 -1.03 -6.71 -14.84
CA VAL A 30 0.07 -6.99 -15.77
C VAL A 30 0.74 -8.32 -15.42
N VAL A 31 1.07 -8.55 -14.15
CA VAL A 31 1.69 -9.81 -13.69
C VAL A 31 0.77 -10.99 -13.96
N TYR A 32 -0.53 -10.86 -13.66
CA TYR A 32 -1.52 -11.91 -13.93
C TYR A 32 -1.59 -12.28 -15.41
N PHE A 33 -1.71 -11.29 -16.30
CA PHE A 33 -1.78 -11.54 -17.74
C PHE A 33 -0.47 -12.07 -18.31
N TYR A 34 0.67 -11.60 -17.83
CA TYR A 34 1.98 -12.12 -18.23
C TYR A 34 2.08 -13.62 -17.94
N VAL A 35 1.76 -14.05 -16.71
CA VAL A 35 1.82 -15.46 -16.32
C VAL A 35 0.82 -16.32 -17.12
N GLN A 36 -0.40 -15.83 -17.34
CA GLN A 36 -1.40 -16.51 -18.16
C GLN A 36 -0.97 -16.68 -19.62
N LYS A 37 -0.31 -15.66 -20.21
CA LYS A 37 0.10 -15.66 -21.62
C LYS A 37 1.42 -16.38 -21.87
N ALA A 38 2.37 -16.31 -20.93
CA ALA A 38 3.71 -16.88 -21.08
C ALA A 38 3.74 -18.41 -20.95
N GLY A 39 2.67 -19.03 -20.43
CA GLY A 39 2.51 -20.50 -20.40
C GLY A 39 3.53 -21.27 -19.55
N ALA A 40 4.50 -20.60 -18.92
CA ALA A 40 5.58 -21.23 -18.19
C ALA A 40 5.73 -20.65 -16.78
N PRO A 41 5.33 -21.39 -15.73
CA PRO A 41 6.09 -21.34 -14.49
C PRO A 41 7.50 -21.86 -14.75
N TRP A 42 8.52 -21.25 -14.16
CA TRP A 42 9.82 -21.90 -13.97
C TRP A 42 9.54 -23.12 -13.09
N THR A 43 9.39 -24.31 -13.68
CA THR A 43 8.80 -25.45 -12.99
C THR A 43 9.72 -25.98 -11.90
N GLY A 44 9.19 -26.08 -10.67
CA GLY A 44 9.80 -26.84 -9.57
C GLY A 44 10.17 -26.02 -8.34
N LEU A 45 9.19 -25.36 -7.70
CA LEU A 45 9.41 -24.87 -6.32
C LEU A 45 9.36 -26.06 -5.37
N ASP A 46 10.53 -26.42 -4.84
CA ASP A 46 10.65 -27.44 -3.81
C ASP A 46 9.78 -27.09 -2.58
N ALA A 47 9.30 -28.10 -1.86
CA ALA A 47 8.39 -27.87 -0.72
C ALA A 47 9.01 -26.96 0.36
N GLU A 48 10.33 -26.97 0.47
CA GLU A 48 11.09 -26.11 1.37
C GLU A 48 11.06 -24.64 0.94
N TRP A 49 11.12 -24.37 -0.36
CA TRP A 49 10.98 -23.02 -0.90
C TRP A 49 9.56 -22.47 -0.75
N ALA A 50 8.54 -23.30 -0.85
CA ALA A 50 7.16 -22.89 -0.55
C ALA A 50 7.01 -22.46 0.93
N ARG A 51 7.73 -23.11 1.86
CA ARG A 51 7.75 -22.71 3.27
C ARG A 51 8.48 -21.38 3.48
N TYR A 52 9.62 -21.16 2.83
CA TYR A 52 10.30 -19.87 2.85
C TYR A 52 9.46 -18.77 2.19
N ALA A 53 8.68 -19.13 1.18
CA ALA A 53 7.74 -18.23 0.54
C ALA A 53 6.66 -17.76 1.53
N LEU A 54 6.08 -18.69 2.28
CA LEU A 54 5.07 -18.37 3.29
C LEU A 54 5.66 -17.47 4.40
N ILE A 55 6.85 -17.81 4.91
CA ILE A 55 7.52 -17.03 5.95
C ILE A 55 7.89 -15.63 5.43
N GLY A 56 8.48 -15.54 4.24
CA GLY A 56 8.82 -14.26 3.60
C GLY A 56 7.61 -13.39 3.33
N GLY A 57 6.52 -13.98 2.85
CA GLY A 57 5.22 -13.31 2.67
C GLY A 57 4.67 -12.75 3.98
N LEU A 58 4.66 -13.53 5.07
CA LEU A 58 4.21 -13.06 6.38
C LEU A 58 5.13 -11.96 6.95
N LEU A 59 6.44 -12.14 6.85
CA LEU A 59 7.43 -11.17 7.32
C LEU A 59 7.35 -9.85 6.54
N SER A 60 6.93 -9.88 5.27
CA SER A 60 6.75 -8.68 4.43
C SER A 60 5.65 -7.74 4.94
N ILE A 61 4.69 -8.26 5.72
CA ILE A 61 3.55 -7.50 6.26
C ILE A 61 3.96 -6.69 7.49
N ILE A 62 4.85 -7.24 8.32
CA ILE A 62 5.31 -6.65 9.58
C ILE A 62 5.81 -5.21 9.42
N PRO A 63 6.74 -4.87 8.49
CA PRO A 63 7.22 -3.51 8.36
C PRO A 63 6.11 -2.55 7.96
N ALA A 64 5.16 -2.95 7.12
CA ALA A 64 4.03 -2.10 6.74
C ALA A 64 3.11 -1.82 7.94
N LEU A 65 2.82 -2.83 8.78
CA LEU A 65 2.01 -2.66 10.00
C LEU A 65 2.71 -1.76 11.03
N LEU A 66 4.00 -1.99 11.29
CA LEU A 66 4.79 -1.15 12.19
C LEU A 66 4.84 0.29 11.68
N TYR A 67 5.01 0.47 10.37
CA TYR A 67 5.08 1.78 9.76
C TYR A 67 3.74 2.54 9.83
N LEU A 68 2.61 1.83 9.80
CA LEU A 68 1.28 2.43 9.97
C LEU A 68 1.13 3.15 11.32
N THR A 69 1.70 2.59 12.38
CA THR A 69 1.69 3.23 13.71
C THR A 69 2.48 4.53 13.72
N THR A 70 3.57 4.60 12.95
CA THR A 70 4.43 5.78 12.87
C THR A 70 3.84 6.84 11.95
N TYR A 71 3.17 6.42 10.86
CA TYR A 71 2.49 7.30 9.93
C TYR A 71 1.38 8.11 10.61
N ARG A 72 0.54 7.46 11.44
CA ARG A 72 -0.54 8.15 12.18
C ARG A 72 -0.03 9.29 13.06
N ARG A 73 1.10 9.07 13.75
CA ARG A 73 1.75 10.09 14.60
C ARG A 73 2.18 11.35 13.83
N VAL A 74 2.44 11.23 12.52
CA VAL A 74 2.82 12.36 11.66
C VAL A 74 1.59 12.94 10.94
N LEU A 75 0.58 12.12 10.65
CA LEU A 75 -0.65 12.53 10.00
C LEU A 75 -1.55 13.38 10.92
N ASP A 76 -1.70 13.00 12.20
CA ASP A 76 -2.60 13.70 13.12
C ASP A 76 -2.22 15.18 13.33
N PRO A 77 -0.94 15.55 13.56
CA PRO A 77 -0.52 16.95 13.64
C PRO A 77 -0.73 17.72 12.33
N TYR A 78 -0.50 17.08 11.18
CA TYR A 78 -0.71 17.70 9.87
C TYR A 78 -2.20 18.00 9.60
N LEU A 79 -3.10 17.09 9.98
CA LEU A 79 -4.54 17.30 9.83
C LEU A 79 -5.08 18.38 10.80
N ALA A 80 -4.46 18.53 11.97
CA ALA A 80 -4.73 19.64 12.87
C ALA A 80 -4.23 20.98 12.30
N ASP A 81 -3.01 20.99 11.74
CA ASP A 81 -2.36 22.16 11.15
C ASP A 81 -3.05 22.66 9.86
N GLN A 82 -3.74 21.77 9.12
CA GLN A 82 -4.56 22.19 7.97
C GLN A 82 -5.70 23.15 8.32
N LYS A 83 -6.13 23.19 9.59
CA LYS A 83 -7.16 24.14 10.06
C LYS A 83 -6.56 25.48 10.48
N SER A 84 -5.23 25.60 10.49
CA SER A 84 -4.51 26.82 10.84
C SER A 84 -4.54 27.83 9.69
N GLU A 85 -4.54 29.12 10.03
CA GLU A 85 -4.49 30.23 9.09
C GLU A 85 -3.16 30.28 8.32
N LYS A 86 -2.09 29.68 8.86
CA LYS A 86 -0.77 29.54 8.22
C LYS A 86 -0.31 28.08 8.27
N PRO A 87 -0.62 27.28 7.24
CA PRO A 87 -0.20 25.88 7.17
C PRO A 87 1.32 25.76 7.14
N ASN A 88 1.87 24.85 7.93
CA ASN A 88 3.31 24.60 7.98
C ASN A 88 3.75 23.69 6.81
N PRO A 89 4.58 24.18 5.87
CA PRO A 89 5.04 23.40 4.73
C PRO A 89 5.90 22.19 5.13
N ALA A 90 6.58 22.22 6.28
CA ALA A 90 7.43 21.12 6.76
C ALA A 90 6.61 19.88 7.17
N LEU A 91 5.40 20.08 7.71
CA LEU A 91 4.50 18.97 8.04
C LEU A 91 3.98 18.28 6.78
N ARG A 92 3.72 19.06 5.72
CA ARG A 92 3.29 18.52 4.42
C ARG A 92 4.37 17.65 3.79
N THR A 93 5.63 18.10 3.78
CA THR A 93 6.75 17.30 3.22
C THR A 93 7.00 16.05 4.05
N ALA A 94 6.93 16.15 5.38
CA ALA A 94 7.04 14.98 6.26
C ALA A 94 5.95 13.93 5.97
N VAL A 95 4.67 14.33 5.90
CA VAL A 95 3.56 13.41 5.58
C VAL A 95 3.71 12.81 4.19
N ALA A 96 4.10 13.61 3.18
CA ALA A 96 4.31 13.11 1.82
C ALA A 96 5.41 12.04 1.75
N SER A 97 6.55 12.29 2.40
CA SER A 97 7.64 11.32 2.47
C SER A 97 7.23 10.05 3.21
N LYS A 98 6.51 10.18 4.34
CA LYS A 98 6.00 9.01 5.07
C LYS A 98 4.95 8.24 4.27
N LEU A 99 4.08 8.92 3.53
CA LEU A 99 3.10 8.28 2.65
C LEU A 99 3.80 7.51 1.52
N ALA A 100 4.85 8.07 0.93
CA ALA A 100 5.64 7.39 -0.10
C ALA A 100 6.32 6.11 0.42
N ILE A 101 6.97 6.19 1.58
CA ILE A 101 7.63 5.03 2.21
C ILE A 101 6.60 3.98 2.64
N GLY A 102 5.52 4.39 3.31
CA GLY A 102 4.44 3.47 3.71
C GLY A 102 3.77 2.80 2.52
N GLY A 103 3.57 3.56 1.43
CA GLY A 103 3.10 3.04 0.16
C GLY A 103 4.05 2.02 -0.46
N ALA A 104 5.36 2.24 -0.43
CA ALA A 104 6.34 1.26 -0.91
C ALA A 104 6.33 -0.02 -0.06
N LEU A 105 6.26 0.11 1.27
CA LEU A 105 6.18 -1.03 2.18
C LEU A 105 4.89 -1.85 1.99
N ALA A 106 3.78 -1.18 1.65
CA ALA A 106 2.52 -1.86 1.36
C ALA A 106 2.59 -2.74 0.09
N GLU A 107 3.55 -2.54 -0.81
CA GLU A 107 3.73 -3.39 -2.00
C GLU A 107 4.48 -4.68 -1.74
N LEU A 108 5.17 -4.80 -0.60
CA LEU A 108 6.03 -5.95 -0.33
C LEU A 108 5.27 -7.29 -0.40
N PRO A 109 4.05 -7.44 0.15
CA PRO A 109 3.28 -8.68 0.02
C PRO A 109 2.96 -9.05 -1.43
N MET A 110 2.55 -8.09 -2.27
CA MET A 110 2.30 -8.31 -3.69
C MET A 110 3.60 -8.62 -4.44
N ALA A 111 4.68 -7.89 -4.19
CA ALA A 111 5.98 -8.14 -4.81
C ALA A 111 6.47 -9.55 -4.50
N PHE A 112 6.30 -9.98 -3.25
CA PHE A 112 6.61 -11.34 -2.82
C PHE A 112 5.73 -12.38 -3.52
N GLY A 113 4.42 -12.18 -3.53
CA GLY A 113 3.48 -13.06 -4.22
C GLY A 113 3.75 -13.13 -5.73
N SER A 114 4.18 -12.04 -6.35
CA SER A 114 4.55 -11.98 -7.76
C SER A 114 5.83 -12.76 -8.03
N ALA A 115 6.86 -12.58 -7.20
CA ALA A 115 8.10 -13.34 -7.29
C ALA A 115 7.85 -14.86 -7.14
N HIS A 116 7.04 -15.24 -6.14
CA HIS A 116 6.63 -16.62 -5.94
C HIS A 116 5.89 -17.19 -7.15
N LEU A 117 4.95 -16.43 -7.73
CA LEU A 117 4.21 -16.85 -8.92
C LEU A 117 5.13 -17.01 -10.14
N LEU A 118 6.07 -16.09 -10.36
CA LEU A 118 7.04 -16.16 -11.45
C LEU A 118 7.99 -17.36 -11.31
N MET A 119 8.32 -17.76 -10.08
CA MET A 119 9.11 -18.96 -9.77
C MET A 119 8.30 -20.26 -9.84
N GLY A 120 7.07 -20.21 -10.35
CA GLY A 120 6.21 -21.38 -10.52
C GLY A 120 5.35 -21.75 -9.32
N GLY A 121 5.19 -20.81 -8.39
CA GLY A 121 4.32 -20.95 -7.25
C GLY A 121 2.85 -20.79 -7.61
N GLU A 122 1.96 -21.13 -6.69
CA GLU A 122 0.53 -21.13 -6.97
C GLU A 122 -0.06 -19.71 -7.01
N MET A 123 -1.01 -19.50 -7.92
CA MET A 123 -1.74 -18.24 -8.11
C MET A 123 -2.39 -17.70 -6.83
N ARG A 124 -2.86 -18.58 -5.93
CA ARG A 124 -3.50 -18.17 -4.66
C ARG A 124 -2.58 -17.32 -3.77
N TRP A 125 -1.27 -17.55 -3.81
CA TRP A 125 -0.29 -16.78 -3.01
C TRP A 125 -0.09 -15.38 -3.57
N PHE A 126 -0.03 -15.26 -4.90
CA PHE A 126 -0.03 -13.96 -5.57
C PHE A 126 -1.29 -13.16 -5.24
N LEU A 127 -2.48 -13.76 -5.41
CA LEU A 127 -3.75 -13.10 -5.10
C LEU A 127 -3.83 -12.69 -3.63
N SER A 128 -3.36 -13.54 -2.71
CA SER A 128 -3.31 -13.20 -1.28
C SER A 128 -2.38 -12.01 -1.02
N GLY A 129 -1.19 -11.99 -1.64
CA GLY A 129 -0.26 -10.87 -1.57
C GLY A 129 -0.86 -9.56 -2.09
N VAL A 130 -1.56 -9.60 -3.23
CA VAL A 130 -2.30 -8.46 -3.79
C VAL A 130 -3.36 -7.95 -2.81
N LEU A 131 -4.20 -8.84 -2.27
CA LEU A 131 -5.26 -8.45 -1.33
C LEU A 131 -4.70 -7.83 -0.05
N VAL A 132 -3.60 -8.38 0.49
CA VAL A 132 -2.92 -7.84 1.66
C VAL A 132 -2.30 -6.47 1.35
N SER A 133 -1.63 -6.32 0.20
CA SER A 133 -1.10 -5.05 -0.25
C SER A 133 -2.18 -3.97 -0.38
N LEU A 134 -3.34 -4.30 -0.97
CA LEU A 134 -4.48 -3.39 -1.06
C LEU A 134 -5.06 -3.04 0.32
N ALA A 135 -5.18 -4.01 1.22
CA ALA A 135 -5.64 -3.78 2.60
C ALA A 135 -4.68 -2.84 3.37
N LEU A 136 -3.36 -3.02 3.21
CA LEU A 136 -2.37 -2.12 3.77
C LEU A 136 -2.44 -0.73 3.14
N ARG A 137 -2.55 -0.65 1.80
CA ARG A 137 -2.64 0.63 1.06
C ARG A 137 -3.84 1.45 1.50
N THR A 138 -5.00 0.81 1.66
CA THR A 138 -6.22 1.47 2.14
C THR A 138 -6.12 1.90 3.61
N SER A 139 -5.28 1.24 4.40
CA SER A 139 -5.01 1.60 5.79
C SER A 139 -4.13 2.86 5.91
N PHE A 140 -3.29 3.17 4.91
CA PHE A 140 -2.46 4.39 4.82
C PHE A 140 -3.20 5.63 4.28
N ARG A 141 -4.53 5.59 4.19
CA ARG A 141 -5.31 6.72 3.64
C ARG A 141 -5.00 8.04 4.39
N PRO A 142 -4.74 9.16 3.69
CA PRO A 142 -4.41 10.45 4.32
C PRO A 142 -5.65 11.21 4.82
N PHE A 143 -6.80 10.55 5.01
CA PHE A 143 -8.05 11.18 5.41
C PHE A 143 -8.73 10.44 6.56
N ILE A 144 -9.19 11.22 7.54
CA ILE A 144 -9.98 10.71 8.66
C ILE A 144 -11.42 10.53 8.21
N ARG A 145 -12.00 9.36 8.51
CA ARG A 145 -13.43 9.10 8.35
C ARG A 145 -14.16 10.09 9.26
N LYS A 146 -14.99 11.00 8.72
CA LYS A 146 -15.90 11.81 9.56
C LYS A 146 -16.62 10.85 10.50
N ALA A 147 -16.43 11.01 11.81
CA ALA A 147 -17.29 10.38 12.79
C ALA A 147 -18.71 10.86 12.46
N ARG A 148 -19.62 9.91 12.22
CA ARG A 148 -21.05 10.21 12.14
C ARG A 148 -21.55 10.60 13.52
#